data_AF-A0A947FTW8-F1
#
_entry.id   AF-A0A947FTW8-F1
#
_cell.length_a   1.000
_cell.length_b   1.000
_cell.length_c   1.000
_cell.angle_alpha   90.00
_cell.angle_beta   90.00
_cell.angle_gamma   90.00
#
_symmetry.space_group_name_H-M   'P 1'
#
loop_
_entity.id
_entity.type
_entity.pdbx_description
1 polymer ?
#
loop_
_entity_poly.entity_id
_entity_poly.type
_entity_poly.pdbx_seq_one_letter_code
_entity_poly.pdbx_strand_id
1 'polypeptide(L)'
;MPMNSDAILEVVFATPLRKRFDYILPTDCTNENIVGCRVMAPFGSKQQTGLVVALKTNSEFNYDKLKPVISRIDTKPILKPIMMQLALWASRYYHHSLGDVCFSMLAIKYRQTEPFQLPQKPYWSLVAPTKNITLST
;
A
#
# COMPACT_ATOMS: atom_id res chain seq x y z
N MET A 1 -2.26 9.31 -26.37
CA MET A 1 -2.88 9.59 -25.05
C MET A 1 -1.88 10.43 -24.29
N PRO A 2 -2.16 11.67 -23.86
CA PRO A 2 -1.13 12.47 -23.22
C PRO A 2 -0.78 11.82 -21.87
N MET A 3 0.50 11.48 -21.71
CA MET A 3 1.14 11.11 -20.44
C MET A 3 1.13 12.38 -19.58
N ASN A 4 0.10 12.56 -18.76
CA ASN A 4 0.01 13.73 -17.90
C ASN A 4 0.89 13.50 -16.67
N SER A 5 2.09 14.09 -16.71
CA SER A 5 3.16 14.01 -15.70
C SER A 5 2.89 14.79 -14.42
N ASP A 6 1.67 15.32 -14.22
CA ASP A 6 1.32 16.21 -13.10
C ASP A 6 0.18 15.65 -12.25
N ALA A 7 0.17 14.33 -12.04
CA ALA A 7 -0.81 13.72 -11.14
C ALA A 7 -0.43 13.98 -9.69
N ILE A 8 -1.38 14.51 -8.90
CA ILE A 8 -1.21 14.69 -7.46
C ILE A 8 -1.79 13.47 -6.76
N LEU A 9 -0.99 12.85 -5.90
CA LEU A 9 -1.39 11.74 -5.05
C LEU A 9 -1.87 12.27 -3.71
N GLU A 10 -3.07 11.88 -3.30
CA GLU A 10 -3.51 12.07 -1.92
C GLU A 10 -3.09 10.84 -1.10
N VAL A 11 -2.19 11.05 -0.13
CA VAL A 11 -1.54 10.00 0.64
C VAL A 11 -1.88 10.12 2.13
N VAL A 12 -2.10 8.99 2.78
CA VAL A 12 -2.27 8.90 4.24
C VAL A 12 -1.16 8.03 4.85
N PHE A 13 -0.80 8.32 6.11
CA PHE A 13 0.22 7.61 6.87
C PHE A 13 -0.36 7.03 8.16
N ALA A 14 0.21 5.93 8.66
CA ALA A 14 -0.10 5.35 9.97
C ALA A 14 0.33 6.29 11.11
N THR A 15 -0.45 7.36 11.31
CA THR A 15 -0.24 8.40 12.32
C THR A 15 -1.60 8.87 12.84
N PRO A 16 -1.66 9.40 14.07
CA PRO A 16 -2.92 9.90 14.64
C PRO A 16 -3.44 11.18 13.96
N LEU A 17 -2.72 11.72 12.97
CA LEU A 17 -3.12 12.91 12.24
C LEU A 17 -4.30 12.60 11.32
N ARG A 18 -5.45 13.23 11.58
CA ARG A 18 -6.63 13.20 10.71
C ARG A 18 -6.45 14.13 9.49
N LYS A 19 -5.30 14.04 8.83
CA LYS A 19 -4.95 14.81 7.64
C LYS A 19 -4.58 13.87 6.50
N ARG A 20 -4.77 14.37 5.29
CA ARG A 20 -4.29 13.76 4.05
C ARG A 20 -3.22 14.67 3.47
N PHE A 21 -2.25 14.08 2.80
CA PHE A 21 -1.06 14.79 2.34
C PHE A 21 -0.95 14.65 0.83
N ASP A 22 -0.79 15.77 0.16
CA ASP A 22 -0.63 15.81 -1.29
C ASP A 22 0.85 15.62 -1.65
N TYR A 23 1.12 14.73 -2.61
CA TYR A 23 2.44 14.48 -3.17
C TYR A 23 2.38 14.48 -4.69
N ILE A 24 3.51 14.76 -5.33
CA ILE A 24 3.64 14.62 -6.78
C ILE A 24 3.91 13.15 -7.11
N LEU A 25 3.26 12.64 -8.17
CA LEU A 25 3.63 11.39 -8.80
C LEU A 25 4.86 11.61 -9.70
N PRO A 26 6.00 10.94 -9.44
CA PRO A 26 7.17 11.00 -10.31
C PRO A 26 6.86 10.53 -11.74
N THR A 27 7.53 11.12 -12.72
CA THR A 27 7.36 10.80 -14.16
C THR A 27 7.68 9.35 -14.52
N ASP A 28 8.54 8.70 -13.72
CA ASP A 28 8.94 7.30 -13.86
C ASP A 28 7.94 6.31 -13.23
N CYS A 29 6.90 6.81 -12.54
CA CYS A 29 5.86 6.00 -11.92
C CYS A 29 4.52 6.11 -12.68
N THR A 30 3.85 4.96 -12.88
CA THR A 30 2.52 4.94 -13.50
C THR A 30 1.43 5.24 -12.47
N ASN A 31 0.41 6.01 -12.88
CA ASN A 31 -0.79 6.26 -12.07
C ASN A 31 -1.82 5.12 -12.15
N GLU A 32 -1.59 4.12 -13.00
CA GLU A 32 -2.55 3.04 -13.25
C GLU A 32 -2.73 2.18 -11.99
N ASN A 33 -3.98 2.04 -11.56
CA ASN A 33 -4.36 1.28 -10.36
C ASN A 33 -3.55 1.69 -9.10
N ILE A 34 -3.14 2.95 -8.99
CA ILE A 34 -2.29 3.40 -7.88
C ILE A 34 -3.10 3.65 -6.59
N VAL A 35 -4.38 3.97 -6.69
CA VAL A 35 -5.26 4.13 -5.52
C VAL A 35 -5.39 2.81 -4.79
N GLY A 36 -5.15 2.82 -3.48
CA GLY A 36 -5.07 1.63 -2.63
C GLY A 36 -3.72 0.94 -2.63
N CYS A 37 -2.71 1.45 -3.36
CA CYS A 37 -1.32 0.99 -3.28
C CYS A 37 -0.55 1.72 -2.18
N ARG A 38 0.49 1.05 -1.66
CA ARG A 38 1.50 1.68 -0.80
C ARG A 38 2.54 2.41 -1.65
N VAL A 39 3.00 3.54 -1.12
CA VAL A 39 4.09 4.36 -1.68
C VAL A 39 5.08 4.68 -0.58
N MET A 40 6.35 4.85 -0.94
CA MET A 40 7.35 5.41 -0.03
C MET A 40 7.39 6.91 -0.25
N ALA A 41 7.25 7.70 0.82
CA ALA A 41 7.19 9.16 0.73
C ALA A 41 7.94 9.83 1.88
N PRO A 42 8.48 11.05 1.67
CA PRO A 42 9.11 11.82 2.74
C PRO A 42 8.04 12.35 3.70
N PHE A 43 8.18 12.06 4.99
CA PHE A 43 7.27 12.50 6.04
C PHE A 43 8.08 13.06 7.22
N GLY A 44 8.11 14.39 7.34
CA GLY A 44 9.02 15.09 8.26
C GLY A 44 10.48 14.86 7.87
N SER A 45 11.29 14.40 8.83
CA SER A 45 12.72 14.06 8.62
C SER A 45 12.96 12.61 8.19
N LYS A 46 11.92 11.79 8.08
CA LYS A 46 12.01 10.36 7.77
C LYS A 46 11.32 10.03 6.45
N GLN A 47 11.61 8.84 5.94
CA GLN A 47 10.83 8.22 4.87
C GLN A 47 9.86 7.21 5.50
N GLN A 48 8.61 7.18 5.04
CA GLN A 48 7.60 6.30 5.61
C GLN A 48 6.71 5.72 4.50
N THR A 49 6.19 4.53 4.77
CA THR A 49 5.13 3.92 3.96
C THR A 49 3.85 4.75 4.10
N GLY A 50 3.42 5.34 3.00
CA GLY A 50 2.10 5.94 2.85
C GLY A 50 1.17 5.05 2.02
N LEU A 51 -0.12 5.32 2.06
CA LEU A 51 -1.12 4.67 1.24
C LEU A 51 -1.87 5.71 0.40
N VAL A 52 -1.95 5.49 -0.91
CA VAL A 52 -2.64 6.41 -1.83
C VAL A 52 -4.14 6.20 -1.72
N VAL A 53 -4.89 7.24 -1.36
CA VAL A 53 -6.34 7.17 -1.18
C VAL A 53 -7.12 7.82 -2.32
N ALA A 54 -6.50 8.75 -3.06
CA ALA A 54 -7.09 9.36 -4.23
C ALA A 54 -6.03 9.92 -5.19
N LEU A 55 -6.46 10.14 -6.44
CA LEU A 55 -5.75 10.96 -7.43
C LEU A 55 -6.46 12.31 -7.52
N LYS A 56 -5.70 13.38 -7.51
CA LYS A 56 -6.18 14.76 -7.61
C LYS A 56 -5.60 15.42 -8.85
N THR A 57 -6.38 16.31 -9.44
CA THR A 57 -5.93 17.20 -10.51
C THR A 57 -5.34 18.50 -9.95
N ASN A 58 -5.78 18.93 -8.76
CA ASN A 58 -5.38 20.17 -8.11
C ASN A 58 -5.05 19.93 -6.63
N SER A 59 -4.14 20.73 -6.08
CA SER A 59 -3.84 20.81 -4.64
C SER A 59 -4.19 22.20 -4.11
N GLU A 60 -4.46 22.29 -2.80
CA GLU A 60 -4.56 23.57 -2.08
C GLU A 60 -3.19 24.27 -1.96
N PHE A 61 -2.10 23.51 -2.15
CA PHE A 61 -0.74 24.03 -2.17
C PHE A 61 -0.24 24.22 -3.60
N ASN A 62 0.61 25.22 -3.80
CA ASN A 62 1.35 25.38 -5.06
C ASN A 62 2.15 24.11 -5.35
N TYR A 63 2.16 23.70 -6.62
CA TYR A 63 2.85 22.49 -7.08
C TYR A 63 4.31 22.45 -6.64
N ASP A 64 5.04 23.56 -6.71
CA ASP A 64 6.46 23.67 -6.32
C ASP A 64 6.74 23.39 -4.84
N LYS A 65 5.72 23.44 -3.98
CA LYS A 65 5.84 23.12 -2.55
C LYS A 65 5.56 21.65 -2.26
N LEU A 66 4.95 20.93 -3.20
CA LEU A 66 4.67 19.52 -3.05
C LEU A 66 5.95 18.73 -3.23
N LYS A 67 6.17 17.76 -2.36
CA LYS A 67 7.28 16.82 -2.51
C LYS A 67 6.81 15.67 -3.41
N PRO A 68 7.71 15.09 -4.23
CA PRO A 68 7.40 13.84 -4.92
C PRO A 68 7.34 12.67 -3.93
N VAL A 69 6.56 11.65 -4.25
CA VAL A 69 6.77 10.33 -3.62
C VAL A 69 8.11 9.78 -4.10
N ILE A 70 8.76 8.96 -3.28
CA ILE A 70 10.08 8.38 -3.58
C ILE A 70 9.93 7.18 -4.51
N SER A 71 8.94 6.32 -4.24
CA SER A 71 8.67 5.15 -5.08
C SER A 71 7.29 4.56 -4.83
N ARG A 72 6.77 3.85 -5.83
CA ARG A 72 5.60 2.97 -5.70
C ARG A 72 6.04 1.60 -5.20
N ILE A 73 5.39 1.07 -4.16
CA ILE A 73 5.76 -0.22 -3.55
C ILE A 73 4.95 -1.37 -4.17
N ASP A 74 3.65 -1.16 -4.38
CA ASP A 74 2.75 -2.20 -4.87
C ASP A 74 2.40 -2.02 -6.35
N THR A 75 2.43 -3.11 -7.13
CA THR A 75 1.98 -3.10 -8.54
C THR A 75 0.45 -3.12 -8.67
N LYS A 76 -0.27 -3.57 -7.64
CA LYS A 76 -1.73 -3.62 -7.59
C LYS A 76 -2.22 -3.10 -6.24
N PRO A 77 -3.46 -2.56 -6.16
CA PRO A 77 -4.02 -2.09 -4.91
C PRO A 77 -4.03 -3.20 -3.86
N ILE A 78 -3.32 -2.99 -2.76
CA ILE A 78 -3.39 -3.89 -1.61
C ILE A 78 -4.75 -3.72 -0.90
N LEU A 79 -5.27 -2.49 -0.88
CA LEU A 79 -6.64 -2.20 -0.48
C LEU A 79 -7.51 -2.02 -1.71
N LYS A 80 -8.44 -2.97 -1.92
CA LYS A 80 -9.43 -2.90 -2.99
C LYS A 80 -10.42 -1.74 -2.77
N PRO A 81 -11.11 -1.26 -3.81
CA PRO A 81 -12.06 -0.14 -3.69
C PRO A 81 -13.10 -0.31 -2.58
N ILE A 82 -13.66 -1.51 -2.42
CA ILE A 82 -14.64 -1.80 -1.36
C ILE A 82 -14.05 -1.66 0.07
N MET A 83 -12.78 -2.04 0.25
CA MET A 83 -12.07 -1.87 1.53
C MET A 83 -11.78 -0.40 1.79
N MET A 84 -11.47 0.36 0.74
CA MET A 84 -11.28 1.82 0.85
C MET A 84 -12.55 2.53 1.29
N GLN A 85 -13.71 2.14 0.72
CA GLN A 85 -15.02 2.67 1.13
C GLN A 85 -15.31 2.35 2.60
N LEU A 86 -15.05 1.11 3.03
CA LEU A 86 -15.18 0.70 4.43
C LEU A 86 -14.25 1.51 5.35
N ALA A 87 -12.98 1.69 4.96
CA ALA A 87 -12.01 2.45 5.74
C ALA A 87 -12.44 3.92 5.90
N LEU A 88 -12.94 4.53 4.82
CA LEU A 88 -13.45 5.90 4.85
C LEU A 88 -14.68 6.02 5.75
N TRP A 89 -15.62 5.08 5.67
CA TRP A 89 -16.78 5.04 6.56
C TRP A 89 -16.36 4.88 8.02
N ALA A 90 -15.50 3.91 8.33
CA ALA A 90 -15.04 3.62 9.69
C ALA A 90 -14.25 4.79 10.30
N SER A 91 -13.35 5.41 9.52
CA SER A 91 -12.61 6.60 9.93
C SER A 91 -13.54 7.76 10.31
N ARG A 92 -14.59 7.98 9.52
CA ARG A 92 -15.60 9.01 9.81
C ARG A 92 -16.44 8.66 11.03
N TYR A 93 -16.95 7.43 11.11
CA TYR A 93 -17.87 7.00 12.15
C TYR A 93 -17.20 6.92 13.53
N TYR A 94 -16.02 6.31 13.60
CA TYR A 94 -15.28 6.16 14.85
C TYR A 94 -14.31 7.31 15.13
N HIS A 95 -14.33 8.35 14.31
CA HIS A 95 -13.42 9.49 14.42
C HIS A 95 -11.94 9.07 14.54
N HIS A 96 -11.48 8.12 13.75
CA HIS A 96 -10.06 7.74 13.67
C HIS A 96 -9.40 8.34 12.43
N SER A 97 -8.07 8.49 12.44
CA SER A 97 -7.35 8.91 11.23
C SER A 97 -7.55 7.87 10.13
N LEU A 98 -7.75 8.33 8.90
CA LEU A 98 -7.92 7.42 7.76
C LEU A 98 -6.68 6.54 7.59
N GLY A 99 -5.49 7.10 7.83
CA GLY A 99 -4.23 6.37 7.83
C GLY A 99 -4.23 5.19 8.80
N ASP A 100 -4.49 5.41 10.10
CA ASP A 100 -4.49 4.32 11.06
C ASP A 100 -5.53 3.25 10.73
N VAL A 101 -6.72 3.65 10.25
CA VAL A 101 -7.75 2.71 9.80
C VAL A 101 -7.25 1.88 8.62
N CYS A 102 -6.71 2.49 7.57
CA CYS A 102 -6.18 1.77 6.41
C CYS A 102 -5.03 0.82 6.80
N PHE A 103 -4.09 1.27 7.63
CA PHE A 103 -2.94 0.45 8.03
C PHE A 103 -3.32 -0.66 9.02
N SER A 104 -4.40 -0.51 9.81
CA SER A 104 -4.92 -1.58 10.66
C SER A 104 -5.50 -2.75 9.87
N MET A 105 -5.98 -2.51 8.64
CA MET A 105 -6.42 -3.56 7.71
C MET A 105 -5.26 -4.37 7.12
N LEU A 106 -4.01 -3.91 7.29
CA LEU A 106 -2.82 -4.58 6.77
C LEU A 106 -2.11 -5.37 7.89
N ALA A 107 -1.65 -6.59 7.57
CA ALA A 107 -0.76 -7.32 8.46
C ALA A 107 0.59 -6.58 8.59
N ILE A 108 1.25 -6.74 9.73
CA ILE A 108 2.46 -5.96 10.11
C ILE A 108 3.54 -6.00 9.02
N LYS A 109 3.76 -7.17 8.39
CA LYS A 109 4.75 -7.32 7.30
C LYS A 109 4.46 -6.44 6.08
N TYR A 110 3.20 -6.17 5.78
CA TYR A 110 2.80 -5.26 4.69
C TYR A 110 2.81 -3.78 5.08
N ARG A 111 3.18 -3.42 6.32
CA ARG A 111 3.32 -2.01 6.72
C ARG A 111 4.72 -1.45 6.42
N GLN A 112 5.66 -2.32 6.08
CA GLN A 112 7.06 -1.98 5.80
C GLN A 112 7.20 -1.29 4.44
N THR A 113 8.32 -0.59 4.26
CA THR A 113 8.66 0.16 3.03
C THR A 113 9.06 -0.75 1.87
N GLU A 114 9.42 -2.01 2.16
CA GLU A 114 9.81 -2.99 1.17
C GLU A 114 8.61 -3.83 0.70
N PRO A 115 8.61 -4.27 -0.58
CA PRO A 115 7.63 -5.23 -1.07
C PRO A 115 7.81 -6.56 -0.32
N PHE A 116 6.72 -7.10 0.22
CA PHE A 116 6.73 -8.39 0.91
C PHE A 116 6.06 -9.44 0.02
N GLN A 117 6.74 -10.56 -0.18
CA GLN A 117 6.16 -11.74 -0.83
C GLN A 117 6.08 -12.90 0.16
N LEU A 118 4.95 -13.61 0.14
CA LEU A 118 4.80 -14.81 0.94
C LEU A 118 5.81 -15.86 0.46
N PRO A 119 6.54 -16.51 1.37
CA PRO A 119 7.44 -17.59 0.99
C PRO A 119 6.64 -18.75 0.38
N GLN A 120 6.88 -19.03 -0.89
CA GLN A 120 6.32 -20.17 -1.61
C GLN A 120 7.13 -21.42 -1.23
N LYS A 121 6.95 -21.96 -0.02
CA LYS A 121 7.56 -23.25 0.37
C LYS A 121 6.50 -24.35 0.40
N PRO A 122 6.70 -25.48 -0.29
CA PRO A 122 5.87 -26.65 -0.08
C PRO A 122 6.13 -27.17 1.35
N TYR A 123 5.11 -27.12 2.20
CA TYR A 123 5.17 -27.68 3.57
C TYR A 123 5.12 -29.20 3.59
N TRP A 124 4.75 -29.81 2.46
CA TRP A 124 4.63 -31.25 2.29
C TRP A 124 5.37 -31.66 1.02
N SER A 125 6.03 -32.81 1.07
CA SER A 125 6.56 -33.52 -0.09
C SER A 125 6.14 -34.98 0.03
N LEU A 126 5.71 -35.58 -1.08
CA LEU A 126 5.43 -37.01 -1.13
C LEU A 126 6.71 -37.77 -0.76
N VAL A 127 6.70 -38.52 0.33
CA VAL A 127 7.76 -39.47 0.63
C VAL A 127 7.48 -40.71 -0.22
N ALA A 128 8.47 -41.15 -1.01
CA ALA A 128 8.35 -42.39 -1.78
C ALA A 128 7.97 -43.55 -0.83
N PRO A 129 7.11 -44.50 -1.25
CA PRO A 129 6.71 -45.60 -0.40
C PRO A 129 7.95 -46.38 0.06
N THR A 130 8.28 -46.31 1.35
CA THR A 130 9.36 -47.08 1.96
C THR A 130 8.97 -48.55 1.91
N LYS A 131 9.67 -49.30 1.06
CA LYS A 131 9.75 -50.77 0.92
C LYS A 131 8.72 -51.61 1.70
N ASN A 132 7.94 -52.40 0.95
CA ASN A 132 7.02 -53.44 1.42
C ASN A 132 7.55 -54.18 2.66
N ILE A 133 6.84 -54.03 3.77
CA ILE A 133 6.99 -54.87 4.96
C ILE A 133 6.44 -56.24 4.58
N THR A 134 7.29 -57.17 4.14
CA THR A 134 6.94 -58.58 4.06
C THR A 134 6.81 -59.13 5.47
N LEU A 135 5.57 -59.32 5.93
CA LEU A 135 5.28 -60.13 7.11
C LEU A 135 5.54 -61.59 6.73
N SER A 136 6.64 -62.15 7.22
CA SER A 136 6.90 -63.59 7.16
C SER A 136 6.00 -64.32 8.15
N THR A 137 5.07 -65.12 7.62
CA THR A 137 4.27 -66.14 8.32
C THR A 137 5.10 -67.24 8.92
#